data_AF-A0A8X6VB84-F1
#
_entry.id   AF-A0A8X6VB84-F1
#
_cell.length_a   1.000
_cell.length_b   1.000
_cell.length_c   1.000
_cell.angle_alpha   90.00
_cell.angle_beta   90.00
_cell.angle_gamma   90.00
#
_symmetry.space_group_name_H-M   'P 1'
#
loop_
_entity.id
_entity.type
_entity.pdbx_description
1 polymer ?
#
loop_
_entity_poly.entity_id
_entity_poly.type
_entity_poly.pdbx_seq_one_letter_code
_entity_poly.pdbx_strand_id
1 'polypeptide(L)' 'MAVTDRSVTSRTVAQYIESVTHHSVSACIIRRRSQQIGLSARCPLLGLPLTQNHRRLRRHWCDERRMWVHHDSRIRV' A
#
# COMPACT_ATOMS: atom_id res chain seq x y z
N MET A 1 -6.77 -9.55 13.08
CA MET A 1 -5.70 -9.36 12.08
C MET A 1 -5.19 -7.94 12.22
N ALA A 2 -3.88 -7.72 12.39
CA ALA A 2 -3.33 -6.36 12.39
C ALA A 2 -3.48 -5.76 10.98
N VAL A 3 -4.10 -4.58 10.88
CA VAL A 3 -4.24 -3.88 9.59
C VAL A 3 -2.85 -3.46 9.12
N THR A 4 -2.42 -3.98 7.97
CA THR A 4 -1.13 -3.62 7.36
C THR A 4 -1.34 -2.50 6.35
N ASP A 5 -0.87 -1.30 6.68
CA ASP A 5 -0.90 -0.18 5.74
C ASP A 5 0.26 -0.31 4.73
N ARG A 6 -0.10 -0.63 3.48
CA ARG A 6 0.85 -0.81 2.37
C ARG A 6 1.26 0.50 1.70
N SER A 7 0.66 1.63 2.07
CA SER A 7 0.98 2.95 1.54
C SER A 7 2.11 3.65 2.29
N VAL A 8 2.41 3.18 3.51
CA VAL A 8 3.42 3.77 4.37
C VAL A 8 4.82 3.59 3.77
N THR A 9 5.54 4.70 3.66
CA THR A 9 6.92 4.72 3.18
C THR A 9 7.91 4.73 4.34
N SER A 10 9.14 4.26 4.11
CA SER A 10 10.21 4.33 5.12
C SER A 10 10.51 5.75 5.59
N ARG A 11 10.24 6.78 4.78
CA ARG A 11 10.36 8.19 5.17
C ARG A 11 9.29 8.60 6.17
N THR A 12 8.04 8.18 5.94
CA THR A 12 6.93 8.43 6.86
C THR A 12 7.20 7.79 8.22
N VAL A 13 7.73 6.56 8.24
CA VAL A 13 8.14 5.89 9.48
C VAL A 13 9.31 6.62 10.16
N ALA A 14 10.28 7.13 9.41
CA ALA A 14 11.38 7.92 9.96
C ALA A 14 10.88 9.16 10.68
N GLN A 15 10.00 9.93 10.03
CA GLN A 15 9.39 11.13 10.58
C GLN A 15 8.57 10.81 11.84
N TYR A 16 7.82 9.70 11.81
CA TYR A 16 7.05 9.26 12.97
C TYR A 16 7.97 8.91 14.15
N ILE A 17 9.02 8.11 13.93
CA ILE A 17 9.99 7.76 14.98
C ILE A 17 10.64 9.02 15.55
N GLU A 18 11.08 9.94 14.69
CA GLU A 18 11.67 11.21 15.11
C GLU A 18 10.70 12.05 15.95
N SER A 19 9.42 12.10 15.56
CA SER A 19 8.40 12.83 16.33
C SER A 19 8.12 12.23 17.71
N VAL A 20 8.22 10.91 17.86
CA VAL A 20 7.89 10.19 19.10
C VAL A 20 9.10 10.06 20.02
N THR A 21 10.30 9.90 19.45
CA THR A 21 11.53 9.60 20.20
C THR A 21 12.51 10.77 20.26
N HIS A 22 12.27 11.84 19.49
CA HIS A 22 13.20 12.96 19.29
C HIS A 22 14.58 12.55 18.76
N HIS A 23 14.67 11.36 18.16
CA HIS A 23 15.88 10.85 17.53
C HIS A 23 15.67 10.68 16.03
N SER A 24 16.54 11.33 15.26
CA SER A 24 16.52 11.21 13.81
C SER A 24 17.03 9.82 13.39
N VAL A 25 16.22 9.08 12.63
CA VAL A 25 16.61 7.80 12.04
C VAL A 25 16.55 7.91 10.52
N SER A 26 17.59 7.44 9.84
CA SER A 26 17.61 7.42 8.38
C SER A 26 16.55 6.48 7.81
N ALA A 27 15.78 6.95 6.82
CA ALA A 27 14.84 6.14 6.06
C ALA A 27 15.51 4.91 5.41
N CYS A 28 16.81 4.97 5.11
CA CYS A 28 17.57 3.83 4.59
C CYS A 28 17.71 2.71 5.62
N ILE A 29 17.97 3.06 6.88
CA ILE A 29 18.07 2.10 7.99
C ILE A 29 16.72 1.41 8.19
N ILE A 30 15.63 2.18 8.19
CA ILE A 30 14.27 1.64 8.31
C ILE A 30 13.97 0.69 7.15
N ARG A 31 14.20 1.10 5.90
CA ARG A 31 14.00 0.23 4.73
C ARG A 31 14.76 -1.09 4.85
N ARG A 32 16.04 -1.03 5.21
CA ARG A 32 16.89 -2.21 5.37
C ARG A 32 16.35 -3.14 6.45
N ARG A 33 16.02 -2.60 7.63
CA ARG A 33 15.47 -3.37 8.74
C ARG A 33 14.13 -3.99 8.39
N SER A 34 13.22 -3.23 7.78
CA SER A 34 11.92 -3.72 7.31
C SER A 34 12.06 -4.87 6.31
N GLN A 35 13.01 -4.80 5.37
CA GLN A 35 13.29 -5.88 4.42
C GLN A 35 13.84 -7.13 5.11
N GLN A 36 14.74 -6.98 6.08
CA GLN A 36 15.31 -8.10 6.84
C GLN A 36 14.25 -8.92 7.57
N ILE A 37 13.21 -8.25 8.08
CA ILE A 37 12.12 -8.90 8.82
C ILE A 37 10.90 -9.23 7.94
N GLY A 38 11.00 -9.05 6.62
CA GLY A 38 9.91 -9.35 5.67
C GLY A 38 8.76 -8.34 5.65
N LEU A 39 8.88 -7.19 6.33
CA LEU A 39 7.90 -6.09 6.31
C LEU A 39 8.11 -5.20 5.07
N SER A 40 7.99 -5.79 3.89
CA SER A 40 8.04 -5.04 2.63
C SER A 40 6.83 -5.38 1.77
N ALA A 41 6.21 -4.35 1.19
CA ALA A 41 5.22 -4.56 0.15
C ALA A 41 5.93 -5.07 -1.11
N ARG A 42 5.30 -5.98 -1.85
CA ARG A 42 5.80 -6.40 -3.17
C ARG A 42 5.69 -5.22 -4.13
N CYS A 43 6.82 -4.67 -4.54
CA CYS A 43 6.86 -3.68 -5.61
C CYS A 43 6.99 -4.42 -6.96
N PRO A 44 6.07 -4.23 -7.91
CA PRO A 44 6.26 -4.77 -9.25
C PRO A 44 7.53 -4.19 -9.88
N LEU A 45 8.40 -5.06 -10.39
CA LEU A 45 9.67 -4.66 -11.04
C LEU A 45 9.46 -3.79 -12.27
N LEU A 46 8.32 -3.98 -12.95
CA LEU A 46 7.92 -3.22 -14.13
C LEU A 46 6.50 -2.71 -13.92
N GLY A 47 6.37 -1.40 -13.78
CA GLY A 47 5.08 -0.73 -13.88
C GLY A 47 4.73 -0.54 -15.35
N LEU A 48 4.05 -1.51 -15.96
CA LEU A 48 3.58 -1.35 -17.34
C LEU A 48 2.54 -0.21 -17.37
N PRO A 49 2.82 0.91 -18.05
CA PRO A 49 1.85 1.99 -18.14
C PRO A 49 0.63 1.47 -18.88
N LEU A 50 -0.53 1.53 -18.24
CA LEU A 50 -1.78 1.21 -18.91
C LEU A 50 -1.98 2.22 -20.05
N THR A 51 -2.21 1.72 -21.27
CA THR A 51 -2.64 2.57 -22.39
C THR A 51 -3.99 3.23 -22.04
N GLN A 52 -4.34 4.30 -22.75
CA GLN A 52 -5.58 5.03 -22.48
C GLN A 52 -6.82 4.11 -22.52
N ASN A 53 -6.87 3.15 -23.46
CA ASN A 53 -7.95 2.17 -23.56
C ASN A 53 -8.01 1.26 -22.34
N HIS A 54 -6.88 0.74 -21.87
CA HIS A 54 -6.83 -0.10 -20.66
C HIS A 54 -7.23 0.67 -19.39
N ARG A 55 -6.89 1.96 -19.30
CA ARG A 55 -7.34 2.82 -18.19
C ARG A 55 -8.86 2.99 -18.20
N ARG A 56 -9.46 3.18 -19.38
CA ARG A 56 -10.92 3.30 -19.56
C ARG A 56 -11.62 2.00 -19.18
N LEU A 57 -11.16 0.85 -19.70
CA LEU A 57 -11.71 -0.46 -19.36
C LEU A 57 -11.63 -0.75 -17.87
N ARG A 58 -10.48 -0.47 -17.24
CA ARG A 58 -10.32 -0.65 -15.79
C ARG A 58 -11.27 0.24 -14.98
N ARG A 59 -11.47 1.50 -15.39
CA ARG A 59 -12.43 2.40 -14.74
C ARG A 59 -13.87 1.90 -14.90
N HIS A 60 -14.25 1.53 -16.12
CA HIS A 60 -15.57 0.97 -16.41
C HIS A 60 -15.87 -0.25 -15.53
N TRP A 61 -14.93 -1.19 -15.46
CA TRP A 61 -15.04 -2.37 -14.60
C TRP A 61 -15.18 -2.01 -13.10
N CYS A 62 -14.41 -1.03 -12.63
CA CYS A 62 -14.52 -0.53 -11.24
C CYS A 62 -15.88 0.13 -10.99
N ASP A 63 -16.39 0.91 -11.94
CA ASP A 63 -17.65 1.63 -11.83
C ASP A 63 -18.85 0.66 -11.85
N GLU A 64 -18.85 -0.36 -12.72
CA GLU A 64 -19.85 -1.45 -12.74
C GLU A 64 -19.91 -2.19 -11.39
N ARG A 65 -18.76 -2.41 -10.76
CA ARG A 65 -18.65 -3.17 -9.51
C ARG A 65 -18.67 -2.31 -8.26
N ARG A 66 -18.77 -0.98 -8.38
CA ARG A 66 -18.90 -0.08 -7.22
C ARG A 66 -20.14 -0.42 -6.36
N MET A 67 -21.19 -0.95 -6.99
CA MET A 67 -22.43 -1.39 -6.33
C MET A 67 -22.32 -2.75 -5.61
N TRP A 68 -21.28 -3.54 -5.88
CA TRP A 68 -21.16 -4.89 -5.31
C TRP A 68 -20.91 -4.86 -3.79
N VAL A 69 -20.35 -3.77 -3.27
CA VAL A 69 -20.08 -3.60 -1.83
C VAL A 69 -21.36 -3.31 -1.02
N HIS A 70 -22.47 -2.96 -1.68
CA HIS A 70 -23.76 -2.68 -1.01
C HIS A 70 -24.68 -3.90 -0.88
N HIS A 71 -24.38 -5.02 -1.54
CA HIS A 71 -25.27 -6.18 -1.63
C HIS A 71 -24.76 -7.44 -0.93
N ASP A 72 -23.61 -7.38 -0.24
CA ASP A 72 -23.04 -8.57 0.40
C ASP A 72 -22.94 -8.44 1.92
N SER A 73 -24.08 -8.65 2.58
CA SER A 73 -24.15 -8.92 4.01
C SER A 73 -23.72 -10.36 4.36
N ARG A 74 -23.01 -11.08 3.49
CA ARG A 74 -22.69 -12.51 3.67
C ARG A 74 -21.32 -12.95 3.10
N ILE A 75 -20.26 -12.17 3.31
CA ILE A 75 -18.91 -12.77 3.30
C ILE A 75 -18.47 -13.02 4.73
N ARG A 76 -18.77 -14.23 5.23
CA ARG A 76 -18.05 -14.82 6.37
C ARG A 76 -16.63 -15.15 5.91
N VAL A 77 -15.64 -14.55 6.55
CA VAL A 77 -14.26 -15.06 6.63
C VAL A 77 -14.07 -15.61 8.03
#